data_AF-A0A2E8A5S0-F1
#
_entry.id   AF-A0A2E8A5S0-F1
#
_cell.length_a   1.000
_cell.length_b   1.000
_cell.length_c   1.000
_cell.angle_alpha   90.00
_cell.angle_beta   90.00
_cell.angle_gamma   90.00
#
_symmetry.space_group_name_H-M   'P 1'
#
loop_
_entity.id
_entity.type
_entity.pdbx_description
1 polymer ?
#
loop_
_entity_poly.entity_id
_entity_poly.type
_entity_poly.pdbx_seq_one_letter_code
_entity_poly.pdbx_strand_id
1 'polypeptide(L)'
;MKMKTKAWLISQGLLLFTAFIIQITFYRGIKVGPILGMPKREYSEIILGIEPVIPDSILSQNLPPEAYDARLYLTPEQIKKANLGAYRKAAQQEEGLRTAFKGGLLVNIIYLVAFQVLFSFFEKEIQKGRNRTPG
;
A
#
# COMPACT_ATOMS: atom_id res chain seq x y z
N MET A 1 -2.54 -13.60 30.63
CA MET A 1 -2.25 -13.95 29.22
C MET A 1 -0.93 -14.71 29.13
N LYS A 2 -0.89 -15.81 28.36
CA LYS A 2 0.34 -16.59 28.13
C LYS A 2 1.40 -15.70 27.45
N MET A 3 2.68 -15.95 27.70
CA MET A 3 3.80 -15.20 27.11
C MET A 3 3.73 -15.15 25.57
N LYS A 4 3.29 -16.28 24.96
CA LYS A 4 2.99 -16.38 23.52
C LYS A 4 2.09 -15.25 23.03
N THR A 5 0.97 -15.02 23.71
CA THR A 5 -0.04 -14.04 23.29
C THR A 5 0.48 -12.61 23.41
N LYS A 6 1.27 -12.32 24.46
CA LYS A 6 1.88 -10.99 24.63
C LYS A 6 2.91 -10.69 23.52
N ALA A 7 3.81 -11.63 23.25
CA ALA A 7 4.81 -11.49 22.20
C ALA A 7 4.17 -11.36 20.81
N TRP A 8 3.13 -12.15 20.56
CA TRP A 8 2.35 -12.07 19.32
C TRP A 8 1.68 -10.70 19.15
N LEU A 9 1.02 -10.18 20.19
CA LEU A 9 0.35 -8.87 20.12
C LEU A 9 1.32 -7.72 19.87
N ILE A 10 2.48 -7.71 20.54
CA ILE A 10 3.50 -6.68 20.34
C ILE A 10 4.00 -6.71 18.89
N SER A 11 4.27 -7.90 18.39
CA SER A 11 4.77 -8.09 17.03
C SER A 11 3.74 -7.68 15.96
N GLN A 12 2.49 -8.14 16.08
CA GLN A 12 1.42 -7.77 15.15
C GLN A 12 1.08 -6.27 15.24
N GLY A 13 1.08 -5.72 16.46
CA GLY A 13 0.88 -4.29 16.69
C GLY A 13 1.91 -3.43 15.97
N LEU A 14 3.20 -3.81 16.06
CA LEU A 14 4.27 -3.10 15.36
C LEU A 14 4.10 -3.15 13.84
N LEU A 15 3.77 -4.33 13.27
CA LEU A 15 3.58 -4.50 11.83
C LEU A 15 2.41 -3.68 11.30
N LEU A 16 1.26 -3.73 11.98
CA LEU A 16 0.08 -2.95 11.60
C LEU A 16 0.34 -1.45 11.71
N PHE A 17 1.04 -1.02 12.76
CA PHE A 17 1.40 0.37 12.94
C PHE A 17 2.35 0.89 11.85
N THR A 18 3.36 0.10 11.49
CA THR A 18 4.26 0.44 10.37
C THR A 18 3.51 0.50 9.05
N ALA A 19 2.66 -0.49 8.76
CA ALA A 19 1.85 -0.49 7.54
C ALA A 19 0.93 0.74 7.48
N PHE A 20 0.33 1.12 8.60
CA PHE A 20 -0.50 2.32 8.70
C PHE A 20 0.26 3.61 8.42
N ILE A 21 1.47 3.77 8.98
CA ILE A 21 2.33 4.95 8.72
C ILE A 21 2.67 5.03 7.23
N ILE A 22 3.05 3.91 6.62
CA ILE A 22 3.38 3.83 5.19
C ILE A 22 2.18 4.30 4.36
N GLN A 23 1.00 3.73 4.60
CA GLN A 23 -0.23 4.09 3.87
C GLN A 23 -0.56 5.57 3.98
N ILE A 24 -0.52 6.14 5.19
CA ILE A 24 -0.77 7.57 5.40
C ILE A 24 0.26 8.44 4.68
N THR A 25 1.54 8.07 4.76
CA THR A 25 2.62 8.86 4.18
C THR A 25 2.49 8.94 2.67
N PHE A 26 2.27 7.80 2.00
CA PHE A 26 2.05 7.75 0.56
C PHE A 26 0.76 8.49 0.16
N TYR A 27 -0.34 8.26 0.87
CA TYR A 27 -1.60 8.92 0.58
C TYR A 27 -1.51 10.45 0.73
N ARG A 28 -0.84 10.95 1.77
CA ARG A 28 -0.60 12.40 1.94
C ARG A 28 0.29 13.00 0.84
N GLY A 29 1.15 12.19 0.24
CA GLY A 29 2.01 12.60 -0.87
C GLY A 29 1.25 12.87 -2.19
N ILE A 30 0.03 12.36 -2.33
CA ILE A 30 -0.84 12.58 -3.49
C ILE A 30 -1.53 13.94 -3.36
N LYS A 31 -1.40 14.77 -4.40
CA LYS A 31 -1.96 16.14 -4.44
C LYS A 31 -3.17 16.28 -5.36
N VAL A 32 -3.23 15.51 -6.44
CA VAL A 32 -4.26 15.55 -7.49
C VAL A 32 -4.62 14.13 -7.88
N GLY A 33 -5.70 13.94 -8.65
CA GLY A 33 -6.04 12.65 -9.25
C GLY A 33 -5.15 12.31 -10.46
N PRO A 34 -5.36 11.16 -11.11
CA PRO A 34 -4.60 10.73 -12.29
C PRO A 34 -5.07 11.39 -13.60
N ILE A 35 -6.21 12.08 -13.57
CA ILE A 35 -6.83 12.76 -14.73
C ILE A 35 -6.74 14.27 -14.56
N LEU A 36 -6.44 14.99 -15.64
CA LEU A 36 -6.37 16.45 -15.67
C LEU A 36 -7.65 17.09 -15.09
N GLY A 37 -7.48 18.03 -14.15
CA GLY A 37 -8.59 18.71 -13.49
C GLY A 37 -9.29 17.88 -12.40
N MET A 38 -8.88 16.64 -12.18
CA MET A 38 -9.43 15.80 -11.12
C MET A 38 -8.81 16.15 -9.76
N PRO A 39 -9.62 16.34 -8.71
CA PRO A 39 -9.10 16.48 -7.36
C PRO A 39 -8.43 15.18 -6.89
N LYS A 40 -7.71 15.26 -5.78
CA LYS A 40 -7.20 14.07 -5.08
C LYS A 40 -8.35 13.10 -4.81
N ARG A 41 -8.14 11.84 -5.13
CA ARG A 41 -9.12 10.76 -4.92
C ARG A 41 -9.15 10.28 -3.50
N GLU A 42 -10.31 9.75 -3.09
CA GLU A 42 -10.48 9.13 -1.79
C GLU A 42 -9.64 7.86 -1.65
N TYR A 43 -9.11 7.63 -0.46
CA TYR A 43 -8.23 6.49 -0.17
C TYR A 43 -8.89 5.14 -0.53
N SER A 44 -10.17 4.98 -0.18
CA SER A 44 -10.92 3.75 -0.44
C SER A 44 -11.03 3.45 -1.94
N GLU A 45 -11.30 4.46 -2.77
CA GLU A 45 -11.39 4.31 -4.21
C GLU A 45 -10.06 3.88 -4.83
N ILE A 46 -8.96 4.47 -4.35
CA ILE A 46 -7.61 4.14 -4.79
C ILE A 46 -7.31 2.68 -4.46
N ILE A 47 -7.53 2.25 -3.21
CA ILE A 47 -7.23 0.89 -2.75
C ILE A 47 -8.09 -0.16 -3.46
N LEU A 48 -9.39 0.13 -3.64
CA LEU A 48 -10.33 -0.76 -4.33
C LEU A 48 -10.11 -0.79 -5.84
N GLY A 49 -9.29 0.12 -6.39
CA GLY A 49 -9.01 0.17 -7.82
C GLY A 49 -10.23 0.58 -8.64
N ILE A 50 -11.11 1.41 -8.07
CA ILE A 50 -12.26 1.96 -8.80
C ILE A 50 -11.75 2.81 -9.96
N GLU A 51 -12.37 2.71 -11.13
CA GLU A 51 -12.00 3.55 -12.28
C GLU A 51 -12.35 5.02 -11.99
N PRO A 52 -11.42 5.97 -12.19
CA PRO A 52 -11.68 7.39 -12.01
C PRO A 52 -12.69 7.89 -13.06
N VAL A 53 -13.65 8.69 -12.59
CA VAL A 53 -14.61 9.36 -13.46
C VAL A 53 -13.95 10.55 -14.13
N ILE A 54 -14.06 10.65 -15.45
CA ILE A 54 -13.53 11.77 -16.23
C ILE A 54 -14.42 12.99 -15.99
N PRO A 55 -13.87 14.17 -15.65
CA PRO A 55 -14.67 15.39 -15.49
C PRO A 55 -15.38 15.81 -16.79
N ASP A 56 -16.64 16.24 -16.68
CA ASP A 56 -17.45 16.70 -17.82
C ASP A 56 -16.82 17.91 -18.55
N SER A 57 -16.06 18.73 -17.83
CA SER A 57 -15.31 19.86 -18.39
C SER A 57 -14.26 19.44 -19.43
N ILE A 58 -13.78 18.20 -19.37
CA ILE A 58 -12.80 17.64 -20.32
C ILE A 58 -13.52 16.91 -21.46
N LEU A 59 -14.58 16.16 -21.14
CA LEU A 59 -15.38 15.45 -22.14
C LEU A 59 -16.01 16.41 -23.16
N SER A 60 -16.45 17.58 -22.70
CA SER A 60 -17.00 18.64 -23.55
C SER A 60 -16.01 19.26 -24.53
N GLN A 61 -14.70 19.14 -24.29
CA GLN A 61 -13.66 19.70 -25.16
C GLN A 61 -13.25 18.77 -26.31
N ASN A 62 -13.80 17.54 -26.35
CA ASN A 62 -13.51 16.52 -27.36
C ASN A 62 -11.99 16.31 -27.58
N LEU A 63 -11.23 16.36 -26.49
CA LEU A 63 -9.79 16.16 -26.49
C LEU A 63 -9.46 14.66 -26.61
N PRO A 64 -8.32 14.31 -27.23
CA PRO A 64 -7.85 12.95 -27.22
C PRO A 64 -7.50 12.51 -25.77
N PRO A 65 -7.70 11.23 -25.40
CA PRO A 65 -7.40 10.71 -24.06
C PRO A 65 -6.00 11.04 -23.55
N GLU A 66 -5.02 11.07 -24.44
CA GLU A 66 -3.62 11.39 -24.16
C GLU A 66 -3.40 12.82 -23.63
N ALA A 67 -4.35 13.73 -23.88
CA ALA A 67 -4.28 15.11 -23.43
C ALA A 67 -4.75 15.30 -21.98
N TYR A 68 -5.44 14.32 -21.39
CA TYR A 68 -6.01 14.46 -20.04
C TYR A 68 -5.78 13.25 -19.13
N ASP A 69 -5.57 12.04 -19.67
CA ASP A 69 -5.34 10.83 -18.88
C ASP A 69 -3.85 10.55 -18.76
N ALA A 70 -3.30 10.80 -17.57
CA ALA A 70 -1.88 10.63 -17.31
C ALA A 70 -1.46 9.16 -17.03
N ARG A 71 -2.42 8.23 -17.06
CA ARG A 71 -2.17 6.78 -16.91
C ARG A 71 -1.71 6.13 -18.20
N LEU A 72 -2.00 6.76 -19.33
CA LEU A 72 -1.61 6.27 -20.65
C LEU A 72 -0.09 6.32 -20.83
N TYR A 73 0.42 5.48 -21.72
CA TYR A 73 1.84 5.46 -22.06
C TYR A 73 2.18 6.68 -22.93
N LEU A 74 2.55 7.77 -22.26
CA LEU A 74 2.93 9.05 -22.90
C LEU A 74 4.45 9.25 -22.89
N THR A 75 4.97 9.87 -23.95
CA THR A 75 6.37 10.33 -24.01
C THR A 75 6.59 11.56 -23.11
N PRO A 76 7.83 11.82 -22.67
CA PRO A 76 8.14 12.99 -21.83
C PRO A 76 7.67 14.33 -22.44
N GLU A 77 7.77 14.46 -23.76
CA GLU A 77 7.34 15.65 -24.49
C GLU A 77 5.83 15.83 -24.46
N GLN A 78 5.07 14.74 -24.63
CA GLN A 78 3.60 14.75 -24.55
C GLN A 78 3.12 15.13 -23.14
N ILE A 79 3.76 14.58 -22.10
CA ILE A 79 3.44 14.91 -20.69
C ILE A 79 3.66 16.39 -20.43
N LYS A 80 4.78 16.94 -20.92
CA LYS A 80 5.11 18.36 -20.74
C LYS A 80 4.14 19.25 -21.51
N LYS A 81 3.80 18.89 -22.75
CA LYS A 81 2.88 19.62 -23.62
C LYS A 81 1.45 19.67 -23.05
N ALA A 82 1.00 18.57 -22.44
CA ALA A 82 -0.33 18.45 -21.83
C ALA A 82 -0.36 18.85 -20.34
N ASN A 83 0.76 19.31 -19.77
CA ASN A 83 0.90 19.64 -18.34
C ASN A 83 0.48 18.51 -17.39
N LEU A 84 0.74 17.26 -17.77
CA LEU A 84 0.32 16.06 -17.05
C LEU A 84 1.32 15.57 -16.00
N GLY A 85 2.40 16.32 -15.73
CA GLY A 85 3.48 15.86 -14.84
C GLY A 85 3.02 15.52 -13.42
N ALA A 86 2.19 16.38 -12.81
CA ALA A 86 1.63 16.13 -11.49
C ALA A 86 0.63 14.97 -11.48
N TYR A 87 -0.19 14.85 -12.52
CA TYR A 87 -1.19 13.81 -12.69
C TYR A 87 -0.57 12.43 -12.93
N ARG A 88 0.53 12.38 -13.69
CA ARG A 88 1.30 11.14 -13.88
C ARG A 88 1.95 10.67 -12.59
N LYS A 89 2.51 11.62 -11.82
CA LYS A 89 3.04 11.32 -10.50
C LYS A 89 1.94 10.80 -9.56
N ALA A 90 0.75 11.41 -9.60
CA ALA A 90 -0.40 10.92 -8.84
C ALA A 90 -0.80 9.50 -9.26
N ALA A 91 -0.90 9.21 -10.55
CA ALA A 91 -1.20 7.87 -11.06
C ALA A 91 -0.20 6.81 -10.52
N GLN A 92 1.11 7.11 -10.57
CA GLN A 92 2.15 6.24 -10.03
C GLN A 92 2.05 6.09 -8.51
N GLN A 93 1.72 7.17 -7.78
CA GLN A 93 1.54 7.11 -6.34
C GLN A 93 0.29 6.32 -5.94
N GLU A 94 -0.81 6.42 -6.68
CA GLU A 94 -2.02 5.61 -6.48
C GLU A 94 -1.72 4.12 -6.69
N GLU A 95 -1.00 3.78 -7.76
CA GLU A 95 -0.55 2.42 -8.01
C GLU A 95 0.40 1.90 -6.93
N GLY A 96 1.35 2.74 -6.50
CA GLY A 96 2.26 2.45 -5.40
C GLY A 96 1.52 2.21 -4.08
N LEU A 97 0.49 3.01 -3.78
CA LEU A 97 -0.34 2.87 -2.58
C LEU A 97 -1.07 1.53 -2.56
N ARG A 98 -1.70 1.14 -3.69
CA ARG A 98 -2.32 -0.18 -3.87
C ARG A 98 -1.33 -1.32 -3.69
N THR A 99 -0.16 -1.19 -4.29
CA THR A 99 0.88 -2.21 -4.24
C THR A 99 1.41 -2.38 -2.82
N ALA A 100 1.66 -1.27 -2.11
CA ALA A 100 2.06 -1.27 -0.71
C ALA A 100 0.99 -1.89 0.19
N PHE A 101 -0.30 -1.68 -0.10
CA PHE A 101 -1.39 -2.30 0.66
C PHE A 101 -1.40 -3.83 0.48
N LYS A 102 -1.37 -4.30 -0.77
CA LYS A 102 -1.30 -5.74 -1.09
C LYS A 102 -0.05 -6.40 -0.52
N GLY A 103 1.10 -5.75 -0.69
CA GLY A 103 2.37 -6.22 -0.13
C GLY A 103 2.37 -6.28 1.39
N GLY A 104 1.81 -5.26 2.05
CA GLY A 104 1.65 -5.25 3.51
C GLY A 104 0.77 -6.40 4.01
N LEU A 105 -0.32 -6.72 3.30
CA LEU A 105 -1.17 -7.86 3.64
C LEU A 105 -0.43 -9.19 3.48
N LEU A 106 0.31 -9.35 2.38
CA LEU A 106 1.10 -10.56 2.12
C LEU A 106 2.19 -10.78 3.18
N VAL A 107 2.97 -9.74 3.50
CA VAL A 107 4.04 -9.80 4.50
C VAL A 107 3.46 -10.13 5.89
N ASN A 108 2.31 -9.58 6.25
CA ASN A 108 1.64 -9.90 7.52
C ASN A 108 1.26 -11.40 7.61
N ILE A 109 0.75 -11.99 6.53
CA ILE A 109 0.43 -13.43 6.49
C ILE A 109 1.71 -14.26 6.67
N ILE A 110 2.77 -13.94 5.93
CA ILE A 110 4.06 -14.64 6.04
C ILE A 110 4.58 -14.54 7.49
N TYR A 111 4.52 -13.35 8.07
CA TYR A 111 4.99 -13.11 9.42
C TYR A 111 4.17 -13.90 10.45
N LEU A 112 2.84 -13.94 10.29
CA LEU A 112 1.96 -14.71 11.17
C LEU A 112 2.35 -16.20 11.17
N VAL A 113 2.59 -16.78 10.00
CA VAL A 113 3.00 -18.18 9.86
C VAL A 113 4.39 -18.40 10.48
N ALA A 114 5.36 -17.53 10.15
CA ALA A 114 6.71 -17.61 10.69
C ALA A 114 6.73 -17.54 12.23
N PHE A 115 5.93 -16.64 12.82
CA PHE A 115 5.80 -16.52 14.27
C PHE A 115 5.31 -17.83 14.91
N GLN A 116 4.27 -18.47 14.35
CA GLN A 116 3.74 -19.72 14.90
C GLN A 116 4.78 -20.84 14.84
N VAL A 117 5.47 -20.99 13.70
CA VAL A 117 6.49 -22.01 13.50
C VAL A 117 7.67 -21.80 14.47
N LEU A 118 8.22 -20.60 14.51
CA LEU A 118 9.38 -20.27 15.36
C LEU A 118 9.02 -20.40 16.84
N PHE A 119 7.88 -19.86 17.27
CA PHE A 119 7.47 -19.93 18.67
C PHE A 119 7.32 -21.39 19.12
N SER A 120 6.65 -22.23 18.32
CA SER A 120 6.51 -23.65 18.63
C SER A 120 7.83 -24.41 18.60
N PHE A 121 8.78 -24.03 17.75
CA PHE A 121 10.12 -24.60 17.75
C PHE A 121 10.89 -24.26 19.04
N PHE A 122 10.96 -22.97 19.40
CA PHE A 122 11.68 -22.52 20.60
C PHE A 122 11.06 -23.07 21.88
N GLU A 123 9.73 -23.12 21.97
CA GLU A 123 9.04 -23.67 23.14
C GLU A 123 9.44 -25.14 23.38
N LYS A 124 9.48 -25.96 22.32
CA LYS A 124 9.91 -27.36 22.39
C LYS A 124 11.38 -27.48 22.81
N GLU A 125 12.25 -26.63 22.29
CA GLU A 125 13.69 -26.71 22.57
C GLU A 125 14.01 -26.28 24.02
N ILE A 126 13.35 -25.23 24.51
CA ILE A 126 13.46 -24.80 25.91
C ILE A 126 12.97 -25.90 26.86
N GLN A 127 11.86 -26.57 26.51
CA GLN A 127 11.32 -27.66 27.34
C GLN A 127 12.24 -28.88 27.36
N LYS A 128 12.85 -29.24 26.22
CA LYS A 128 13.89 -30.29 26.16
C LYS A 128 15.13 -29.92 26.98
N GLY A 129 15.59 -28.68 26.90
CA GLY A 129 16.74 -28.18 27.67
C GLY A 129 16.47 -28.25 29.18
N ARG A 130 15.28 -27.82 29.62
CA ARG A 130 14.85 -27.89 31.02
C ARG A 130 14.78 -29.32 31.57
N ASN A 131 14.43 -30.30 30.74
CA ASN A 131 14.38 -31.70 31.14
C ASN A 131 15.77 -32.39 31.18
N ARG A 132 16.81 -31.74 30.63
CA ARG A 132 18.18 -32.29 30.58
C ARG A 132 19.09 -31.82 31.72
N THR A 133 18.69 -30.80 32.47
CA THR A 133 19.35 -30.40 33.73
C THR A 133 18.61 -31.03 34.91
N PRO A 134 19.06 -32.16 35.46
CA PRO A 134 18.66 -32.55 36.81
C PRO A 134 19.23 -31.50 37.77
N GLY A 135 18.37 -30.96 38.63
CA GLY A 135 18.77 -30.00 39.66
C GLY A 135 19.72 -30.58 40.70
#